data_AF-A0A7K0TNQ5-F1
#
_entry.id   AF-A0A7K0TNQ5-F1
#
_cell.length_a   1.000
_cell.length_b   1.000
_cell.length_c   1.000
_cell.angle_alpha   90.00
_cell.angle_beta   90.00
_cell.angle_gamma   90.00
#
_symmetry.space_group_name_H-M   'P 1'
#
loop_
_entity.id
_entity.type
_entity.pdbx_description
1 polymer ?
#
loop_
_entity_poly.entity_id
_entity_poly.type
_entity_poly.pdbx_seq_one_letter_code
_entity_poly.pdbx_strand_id
1 'polypeptide(L)'
;MMHRFGCTALVSPVALAMAITLASLGAQPAQADSRKPADMVLNSLPVSVEMASGYSRSLFRHWTDGDGNGCDARKDVLVAEAITGQVVGCTVVGGVWQSVYDGVSTSNSSTFDVDHRVPLKEAWDSGAWRWSASTREAFANDLGFADSLIAVSASSNRSKSDRDPADWLPKYEVCTYAKTWIAVKYRWRLAVDTTEKSALQRIIGSCPGLMLVPDLASINTDPGAGRPNSSSPAPTASMAPTGGATDPRFRTCGEAIAARYGPYVVGRDEEYYWYIDRDNDGVVCER
;
A
#
# COMPACT_ATOMS: atom_id res chain seq x y z
N MET A 1 -8.64 -100.03 12.79
CA MET A 1 -9.88 -99.30 12.47
C MET A 1 -9.71 -97.87 12.95
N MET A 2 -10.21 -96.91 12.16
CA MET A 2 -10.25 -95.46 12.41
C MET A 2 -9.05 -94.65 11.88
N HIS A 3 -9.32 -94.12 10.68
CA HIS A 3 -8.61 -93.10 9.93
C HIS A 3 -8.31 -91.84 10.77
N ARG A 4 -7.12 -91.27 10.57
CA ARG A 4 -6.88 -89.84 10.83
C ARG A 4 -6.50 -89.15 9.53
N PHE A 5 -7.38 -88.24 9.14
CA PHE A 5 -7.32 -87.37 7.98
C PHE A 5 -6.18 -86.37 8.12
N GLY A 6 -5.54 -86.08 6.98
CA GLY A 6 -4.49 -85.08 6.87
C GLY A 6 -5.02 -83.65 6.86
N CYS A 7 -4.11 -82.72 7.16
CA CYS A 7 -4.26 -81.31 6.80
C CYS A 7 -2.85 -80.74 6.60
N THR A 8 -2.35 -80.79 5.37
CA THR A 8 -1.15 -80.08 4.94
C THR A 8 -1.50 -78.61 4.78
N ALA A 9 -1.07 -77.76 5.72
CA ALA A 9 -1.17 -76.31 5.60
C ALA A 9 -0.07 -75.80 4.66
N LEU A 10 -0.48 -75.28 3.50
CA LEU A 10 0.37 -74.53 2.58
C LEU A 10 0.64 -73.14 3.19
N VAL A 11 1.89 -72.87 3.53
CA VAL A 11 2.34 -71.54 3.96
C VAL A 11 2.71 -70.73 2.72
N SER A 12 1.83 -69.83 2.29
CA SER A 12 2.17 -68.84 1.25
C SER A 12 3.05 -67.74 1.86
N PRO A 13 4.19 -67.38 1.25
CA PRO A 13 4.94 -66.21 1.67
C PRO A 13 4.21 -64.96 1.17
N VAL A 14 3.65 -64.18 2.10
CA VAL A 14 3.18 -62.82 1.82
C VAL A 14 4.42 -61.96 1.59
N ALA A 15 4.76 -61.73 0.33
CA ALA A 15 5.79 -60.76 -0.04
C ALA A 15 5.25 -59.35 0.25
N LEU A 16 5.72 -58.75 1.35
CA LEU A 16 5.43 -57.38 1.72
C LEU A 16 6.20 -56.43 0.78
N ALA A 17 5.57 -56.02 -0.31
CA ALA A 17 6.11 -54.98 -1.18
C ALA A 17 6.05 -53.63 -0.46
N MET A 18 7.16 -53.20 0.15
CA MET A 18 7.33 -51.81 0.59
C MET A 18 7.42 -50.92 -0.64
N ALA A 19 6.31 -50.28 -1.01
CA ALA A 19 6.33 -49.18 -1.95
C ALA A 19 6.99 -47.97 -1.27
N ILE A 20 8.28 -47.76 -1.56
CA ILE A 20 8.98 -46.53 -1.20
C ILE A 20 8.43 -45.45 -2.12
N THR A 21 7.44 -44.68 -1.65
CA THR A 21 7.04 -43.43 -2.29
C THR A 21 8.18 -42.44 -2.09
N LEU A 22 9.00 -42.25 -3.12
CA LEU A 22 9.88 -41.08 -3.20
C LEU A 22 8.98 -39.84 -3.25
N ALA A 23 8.77 -39.21 -2.10
CA ALA A 23 8.26 -37.86 -2.05
C ALA A 23 9.30 -36.97 -2.76
N SER A 24 9.01 -36.62 -4.00
CA SER A 24 9.69 -35.53 -4.70
C SER A 24 9.40 -34.25 -3.91
N LEU A 25 10.30 -33.89 -3.00
CA LEU A 25 10.46 -32.52 -2.54
C LEU A 25 10.77 -31.70 -3.78
N GLY A 26 9.72 -31.15 -4.40
CA GLY A 26 9.88 -30.14 -5.43
C GLY A 26 10.67 -29.00 -4.79
N ALA A 27 11.95 -28.88 -5.16
CA ALA A 27 12.71 -27.68 -4.86
C ALA A 27 11.91 -26.52 -5.47
N GLN A 28 11.32 -25.67 -4.62
CA GLN A 28 10.85 -24.37 -5.07
C GLN A 28 12.04 -23.73 -5.82
N PRO A 29 11.82 -23.14 -7.01
CA PRO A 29 12.89 -22.47 -7.71
C PRO A 29 13.50 -21.48 -6.71
N ALA A 30 14.78 -21.67 -6.38
CA ALA A 30 15.52 -20.71 -5.60
C ALA A 30 15.38 -19.39 -6.37
N GLN A 31 14.67 -18.41 -5.80
CA GLN A 31 14.70 -17.07 -6.34
C GLN A 31 16.18 -16.69 -6.39
N ALA A 32 16.75 -16.64 -7.59
CA ALA A 32 18.08 -16.13 -7.81
C ALA A 32 18.13 -14.78 -7.07
N ASP A 33 19.11 -14.61 -6.18
CA ASP A 33 19.13 -13.52 -5.20
C ASP A 33 18.87 -12.18 -5.90
N SER A 34 17.62 -11.68 -5.82
CA SER A 34 17.16 -10.48 -6.51
C SER A 34 17.61 -9.20 -5.81
N ARG A 35 18.57 -9.33 -4.88
CA ARG A 35 19.13 -8.23 -4.14
C ARG A 35 20.10 -7.42 -4.99
N LYS A 36 19.97 -6.10 -4.92
CA LYS A 36 20.88 -5.14 -5.57
C LYS A 36 21.27 -4.02 -4.62
N PRO A 37 22.38 -3.31 -4.87
CA PRO A 37 22.70 -2.08 -4.15
C PRO A 37 21.54 -1.07 -4.27
N ALA A 38 21.10 -0.49 -3.15
CA ALA A 38 19.93 0.37 -3.12
C ALA A 38 20.13 1.67 -3.91
N ASP A 39 21.35 2.20 -3.90
CA ASP A 39 21.77 3.37 -4.69
C ASP A 39 21.66 3.11 -6.20
N MET A 40 22.02 1.90 -6.66
CA MET A 40 21.87 1.50 -8.05
C MET A 40 20.40 1.56 -8.48
N VAL A 41 19.48 1.03 -7.67
CA VAL A 41 18.05 1.00 -7.99
C VAL A 41 17.46 2.42 -7.94
N LEU A 42 17.77 3.20 -6.90
CA LEU A 42 17.33 4.61 -6.79
C LEU A 42 17.83 5.45 -7.98
N ASN A 43 19.06 5.25 -8.42
CA ASN A 43 19.62 5.97 -9.56
C ASN A 43 18.96 5.58 -10.89
N SER A 44 18.34 4.41 -10.98
CA SER A 44 17.57 3.98 -12.16
C SER A 44 16.17 4.59 -12.25
N LEU A 45 15.64 5.14 -11.15
CA LEU A 45 14.32 5.79 -11.16
C LEU A 45 14.38 7.12 -11.93
N PRO A 46 13.39 7.40 -12.80
CA PRO A 46 13.31 8.66 -13.50
C PRO A 46 13.12 9.80 -12.50
N VAL A 47 13.72 10.96 -12.78
CA VAL A 47 13.51 12.17 -11.99
C VAL A 47 12.51 13.07 -12.71
N SER A 48 11.43 13.46 -12.05
CA SER A 48 10.41 14.33 -12.62
C SER A 48 9.81 15.26 -11.57
N VAL A 49 9.18 16.35 -12.04
CA VAL A 49 8.37 17.19 -11.17
C VAL A 49 7.01 16.53 -10.93
N GLU A 50 6.49 16.69 -9.73
CA GLU A 50 5.19 16.16 -9.33
C GLU A 50 4.02 16.70 -10.16
N MET A 51 3.01 15.87 -10.38
CA MET A 51 1.73 16.25 -10.99
C MET A 51 0.63 16.50 -9.94
N ALA A 52 0.75 17.60 -9.20
CA ALA A 52 -0.11 17.89 -8.05
C ALA A 52 -1.64 18.00 -8.32
N SER A 53 -2.07 18.17 -9.57
CA SER A 53 -3.48 18.38 -9.92
C SER A 53 -4.15 17.15 -10.53
N GLY A 54 -5.49 17.10 -10.43
CA GLY A 54 -6.31 16.07 -11.07
C GLY A 54 -6.40 14.75 -10.29
N TYR A 55 -5.68 14.61 -9.18
CA TYR A 55 -5.83 13.46 -8.30
C TYR A 55 -7.24 13.39 -7.71
N SER A 56 -7.82 12.20 -7.78
CA SER A 56 -8.94 11.79 -6.95
C SER A 56 -8.70 10.37 -6.49
N ARG A 57 -8.93 10.09 -5.21
CA ARG A 57 -8.78 8.75 -4.64
C ARG A 57 -9.68 7.73 -5.33
N SER A 58 -10.84 8.15 -5.84
CA SER A 58 -11.77 7.26 -6.55
C SER A 58 -11.22 6.73 -7.88
N LEU A 59 -10.16 7.34 -8.43
CA LEU A 59 -9.48 6.85 -9.64
C LEU A 59 -8.64 5.59 -9.39
N PHE A 60 -8.41 5.25 -8.12
CA PHE A 60 -7.69 4.06 -7.67
C PHE A 60 -8.68 3.15 -6.95
N ARG A 61 -9.44 2.36 -7.71
CA ARG A 61 -10.35 1.36 -7.14
C ARG A 61 -9.52 0.36 -6.31
N HIS A 62 -9.84 0.24 -5.03
CA HIS A 62 -9.06 -0.56 -4.08
C HIS A 62 -9.94 -1.37 -3.15
N TRP A 63 -9.30 -2.36 -2.54
CA TRP A 63 -9.89 -3.49 -1.83
C TRP A 63 -10.75 -4.34 -2.76
N THR A 64 -10.15 -4.72 -3.88
CA THR A 64 -10.72 -5.70 -4.81
C THR A 64 -10.13 -7.09 -4.55
N ASP A 65 -10.89 -8.12 -4.92
CA ASP A 65 -10.44 -9.51 -4.99
C ASP A 65 -9.81 -9.74 -6.38
N GLY A 66 -8.53 -9.40 -6.49
CA GLY A 66 -7.79 -9.42 -7.75
C GLY A 66 -7.29 -10.81 -8.16
N ASP A 67 -7.10 -11.71 -7.20
CA ASP A 67 -6.63 -13.08 -7.42
C ASP A 67 -7.78 -14.12 -7.45
N GLY A 68 -9.01 -13.70 -7.14
CA GLY A 68 -10.21 -14.51 -7.20
C GLY A 68 -10.33 -15.50 -6.04
N ASN A 69 -9.61 -15.27 -4.94
CA ASN A 69 -9.58 -16.17 -3.80
C ASN A 69 -10.79 -15.97 -2.84
N GLY A 70 -11.62 -14.94 -3.05
CA GLY A 70 -12.77 -14.57 -2.23
C GLY A 70 -12.47 -13.52 -1.15
N CYS A 71 -11.22 -13.07 -1.05
CA CYS A 71 -10.73 -12.05 -0.13
C CYS A 71 -10.33 -10.80 -0.93
N ASP A 72 -10.62 -9.63 -0.36
CA ASP A 72 -10.08 -8.40 -0.94
C ASP A 72 -8.64 -8.19 -0.47
N ALA A 73 -7.86 -7.40 -1.21
CA ALA A 73 -6.45 -7.16 -0.90
C ALA A 73 -6.20 -6.63 0.53
N ARG A 74 -7.17 -5.93 1.14
CA ARG A 74 -7.04 -5.50 2.55
C ARG A 74 -7.05 -6.70 3.49
N LYS A 75 -7.98 -7.63 3.27
CA LYS A 75 -8.06 -8.86 4.07
C LYS A 75 -6.83 -9.73 3.86
N ASP A 76 -6.33 -9.84 2.64
CA ASP A 76 -5.11 -10.60 2.37
C ASP A 76 -3.91 -10.07 3.14
N VAL A 77 -3.72 -8.74 3.18
CA VAL A 77 -2.65 -8.12 3.99
C VAL A 77 -2.85 -8.41 5.49
N LEU A 78 -4.06 -8.24 6.01
CA LEU A 78 -4.33 -8.51 7.42
C LEU A 78 -4.13 -10.00 7.79
N VAL A 79 -4.42 -10.91 6.86
CA VAL A 79 -4.12 -12.34 7.05
C VAL A 79 -2.62 -12.60 7.01
N ALA A 80 -1.91 -12.02 6.04
CA ALA A 80 -0.47 -12.22 5.85
C ALA A 80 0.37 -11.67 7.00
N GLU A 81 -0.04 -10.54 7.59
CA GLU A 81 0.74 -9.83 8.62
C GLU A 81 0.31 -10.15 10.06
N ALA A 82 -0.65 -11.05 10.25
CA ALA A 82 -0.99 -11.52 11.59
C ALA A 82 0.18 -12.31 12.20
N ILE A 83 0.66 -11.87 13.36
CA ILE A 83 1.74 -12.52 14.12
C ILE A 83 1.23 -13.81 14.76
N THR A 84 -0.03 -13.82 15.20
CA THR A 84 -0.70 -14.96 15.83
C THR A 84 -2.10 -15.12 15.28
N GLY A 85 -2.78 -16.18 15.71
CA GLY A 85 -4.19 -16.42 15.41
C GLY A 85 -4.40 -17.50 14.35
N GLN A 86 -5.66 -17.80 14.10
CA GLN A 86 -6.08 -18.77 13.11
C GLN A 86 -6.86 -18.09 11.99
N VAL A 87 -6.50 -18.39 10.75
CA VAL A 87 -7.23 -17.92 9.57
C VAL A 87 -8.53 -18.72 9.41
N VAL A 88 -9.66 -18.02 9.33
CA VAL A 88 -11.00 -18.58 9.06
C VAL A 88 -11.63 -17.75 7.94
N GLY A 89 -11.71 -18.33 6.74
CA GLY A 89 -12.03 -17.58 5.52
C GLY A 89 -11.01 -16.47 5.32
N CYS A 90 -11.48 -15.23 5.16
CA CYS A 90 -10.64 -14.05 4.96
C CYS A 90 -10.37 -13.26 6.25
N THR A 91 -10.45 -13.90 7.41
CA THR A 91 -10.33 -13.23 8.72
C THR A 91 -9.41 -14.01 9.66
N VAL A 92 -8.79 -13.31 10.61
CA VAL A 92 -7.93 -13.92 11.63
C VAL A 92 -8.62 -13.87 12.98
N VAL A 93 -8.87 -15.03 13.57
CA VAL A 93 -9.43 -15.19 14.92
C VAL A 93 -8.29 -15.29 15.93
N GLY A 94 -8.34 -14.48 16.99
CA GLY A 94 -7.27 -14.42 18.00
C GLY A 94 -5.97 -13.81 17.47
N GLY A 95 -6.08 -12.95 16.45
CA GLY A 95 -4.94 -12.33 15.79
C GLY A 95 -4.27 -11.24 16.62
N VAL A 96 -2.98 -11.07 16.39
CA VAL A 96 -2.19 -9.92 16.86
C VAL A 96 -1.44 -9.33 15.68
N TRP A 97 -1.46 -8.01 15.55
CA TRP A 97 -0.73 -7.25 14.55
C TRP A 97 0.18 -6.24 15.22
N GLN A 98 1.29 -5.90 14.58
CA GLN A 98 2.20 -4.86 15.02
C GLN A 98 2.55 -3.93 13.87
N SER A 99 2.38 -2.64 14.10
CA SER A 99 2.70 -1.58 13.16
C SER A 99 4.21 -1.37 13.12
N VAL A 100 4.83 -1.62 11.97
CA VAL A 100 6.28 -1.42 11.82
C VAL A 100 6.70 0.05 11.86
N TYR A 101 5.75 0.99 11.70
CA TYR A 101 6.06 2.42 11.70
C TYR A 101 6.33 2.97 13.11
N ASP A 102 5.62 2.47 14.11
CA ASP A 102 5.59 3.02 15.47
C ASP A 102 5.58 1.97 16.59
N GLY A 103 5.66 0.68 16.26
CA GLY A 103 5.72 -0.44 17.20
C GLY A 103 4.41 -0.72 17.94
N VAL A 104 3.34 0.03 17.66
CA VAL A 104 2.03 -0.20 18.28
C VAL A 104 1.54 -1.59 17.90
N SER A 105 1.02 -2.34 18.86
CA SER A 105 0.43 -3.67 18.63
C SER A 105 -1.05 -3.65 18.97
N THR A 106 -1.85 -4.46 18.27
CA THR A 106 -3.28 -4.59 18.50
C THR A 106 -3.72 -6.05 18.35
N SER A 107 -4.74 -6.45 19.10
CA SER A 107 -5.50 -7.68 18.86
C SER A 107 -6.83 -7.41 18.14
N ASN A 108 -7.10 -6.15 17.79
CA ASN A 108 -8.27 -5.72 17.03
C ASN A 108 -7.81 -5.10 15.71
N SER A 109 -7.87 -5.86 14.62
CA SER A 109 -7.43 -5.41 13.30
C SER A 109 -8.19 -4.18 12.78
N SER A 110 -9.41 -3.90 13.26
CA SER A 110 -10.16 -2.70 12.88
C SER A 110 -9.51 -1.39 13.34
N THR A 111 -8.61 -1.42 14.32
CA THR A 111 -7.86 -0.23 14.75
C THR A 111 -6.63 0.04 13.88
N PHE A 112 -6.35 -0.85 12.92
CA PHE A 112 -5.24 -0.73 11.98
C PHE A 112 -5.76 -0.41 10.58
N ASP A 113 -4.93 0.32 9.85
CA ASP A 113 -5.12 0.58 8.43
C ASP A 113 -4.18 -0.30 7.62
N VAL A 114 -4.60 -0.66 6.41
CA VAL A 114 -3.68 -1.13 5.37
C VAL A 114 -3.24 0.10 4.59
N ASP A 115 -1.98 0.49 4.76
CA ASP A 115 -1.34 1.61 4.09
C ASP A 115 -0.72 1.18 2.77
N HIS A 116 -0.72 2.08 1.79
CA HIS A 116 0.10 1.95 0.59
C HIS A 116 1.48 2.51 0.92
N ARG A 117 2.53 1.67 0.83
CA ARG A 117 3.90 2.08 1.10
C ARG A 117 4.24 3.40 0.42
N VAL A 118 3.94 3.49 -0.88
CA VAL A 118 3.86 4.73 -1.66
C VAL A 118 2.37 5.11 -1.76
N PRO A 119 1.93 6.23 -1.15
CA PRO A 119 0.52 6.66 -1.16
C PRO A 119 -0.07 6.75 -2.57
N LEU A 120 -1.40 6.59 -2.69
CA LEU A 120 -2.10 6.70 -3.98
C LEU A 120 -1.92 8.08 -4.64
N LYS A 121 -1.91 9.16 -3.84
CA LYS A 121 -1.64 10.52 -4.33
C LYS A 121 -0.18 10.68 -4.76
N GLU A 122 0.76 10.22 -3.96
CA GLU A 122 2.17 10.21 -4.33
C GLU A 122 2.43 9.46 -5.65
N ALA A 123 1.77 8.31 -5.84
CA ALA A 123 1.85 7.57 -7.11
C ALA A 123 1.28 8.39 -8.27
N TRP A 124 0.17 9.10 -8.07
CA TRP A 124 -0.38 10.04 -9.05
C TRP A 124 0.64 11.11 -9.42
N ASP A 125 1.18 11.81 -8.43
CA ASP A 125 2.16 12.87 -8.60
C ASP A 125 3.41 12.39 -9.33
N SER A 126 3.81 11.14 -9.07
CA SER A 126 4.97 10.46 -9.65
C SER A 126 4.72 9.80 -11.02
N GLY A 127 3.54 9.96 -11.62
CA GLY A 127 3.28 9.56 -13.01
C GLY A 127 2.08 8.63 -13.24
N ALA A 128 1.41 8.16 -12.19
CA ALA A 128 0.23 7.29 -12.32
C ALA A 128 -0.98 7.98 -12.96
N TRP A 129 -0.96 9.31 -13.08
CA TRP A 129 -1.95 10.07 -13.86
C TRP A 129 -2.01 9.64 -15.33
N ARG A 130 -0.92 9.08 -15.88
CA ARG A 130 -0.85 8.57 -17.26
C ARG A 130 -1.41 7.16 -17.42
N TRP A 131 -1.65 6.47 -16.31
CA TRP A 131 -2.06 5.07 -16.35
C TRP A 131 -3.52 4.92 -16.74
N SER A 132 -3.85 3.78 -17.33
CA SER A 132 -5.23 3.32 -17.45
C SER A 132 -5.84 3.07 -16.07
N ALA A 133 -7.18 3.08 -15.99
CA ALA A 133 -7.90 2.79 -14.75
C ALA A 133 -7.55 1.40 -14.18
N SER A 134 -7.40 0.38 -15.05
CA SER A 134 -7.02 -0.97 -14.61
C SER A 134 -5.61 -1.04 -14.04
N THR A 135 -4.68 -0.24 -14.54
CA THR A 135 -3.31 -0.17 -13.98
C THR A 135 -3.31 0.55 -12.62
N ARG A 136 -4.11 1.61 -12.44
CA ARG A 136 -4.29 2.24 -11.12
C ARG A 136 -4.95 1.30 -10.11
N GLU A 137 -5.96 0.53 -10.52
CA GLU A 137 -6.56 -0.51 -9.70
C GLU A 137 -5.52 -1.58 -9.32
N ALA A 138 -4.71 -2.05 -10.27
CA ALA A 138 -3.67 -3.02 -9.99
C ALA A 138 -2.62 -2.49 -9.00
N PHE A 139 -2.20 -1.22 -9.10
CA PHE A 139 -1.31 -0.59 -8.13
C PHE A 139 -1.93 -0.53 -6.73
N ALA A 140 -3.21 -0.14 -6.67
CA ALA A 140 -3.90 0.04 -5.39
C ALA A 140 -4.18 -1.28 -4.65
N ASN A 141 -4.02 -2.43 -5.32
CA ASN A 141 -4.20 -3.78 -4.78
C ASN A 141 -2.95 -4.66 -4.99
N ASP A 142 -1.76 -4.06 -5.10
CA ASP A 142 -0.53 -4.81 -5.42
C ASP A 142 -0.09 -5.72 -4.27
N LEU A 143 -0.45 -6.99 -4.36
CA LEU A 143 0.04 -8.07 -3.50
C LEU A 143 1.25 -8.81 -4.11
N GLY A 144 1.65 -8.46 -5.34
CA GLY A 144 2.77 -9.11 -6.03
C GLY A 144 4.15 -8.68 -5.53
N PHE A 145 4.20 -7.69 -4.63
CA PHE A 145 5.34 -7.39 -3.79
C PHE A 145 4.82 -7.20 -2.36
N ALA A 146 5.22 -8.08 -1.43
CA ALA A 146 4.59 -8.20 -0.11
C ALA A 146 4.53 -6.88 0.67
N ASP A 147 5.55 -6.03 0.54
CA ASP A 147 5.65 -4.78 1.28
C ASP A 147 5.09 -3.55 0.50
N SER A 148 4.37 -3.75 -0.61
CA SER A 148 3.63 -2.69 -1.32
C SER A 148 2.46 -2.16 -0.49
N LEU A 149 1.78 -3.06 0.23
CA LEU A 149 0.71 -2.78 1.18
C LEU A 149 1.12 -3.28 2.56
N ILE A 150 0.76 -2.55 3.61
CA ILE A 150 1.20 -2.89 4.97
C ILE A 150 0.18 -2.55 6.05
N ALA A 151 -0.04 -3.43 7.02
CA ALA A 151 -0.90 -3.17 8.16
C ALA A 151 -0.16 -2.33 9.23
N VAL A 152 -0.67 -1.14 9.49
CA VAL A 152 -0.06 -0.17 10.41
C VAL A 152 -1.10 0.48 11.30
N SER A 153 -0.64 1.13 12.36
CA SER A 153 -1.52 1.88 13.26
C SER A 153 -2.21 3.01 12.48
N ALA A 154 -3.50 3.22 12.72
CA ALA A 154 -4.23 4.31 12.07
C ALA A 154 -3.60 5.69 12.36
N SER A 155 -2.99 5.87 13.53
CA SER A 155 -2.27 7.11 13.90
C SER A 155 -1.04 7.35 13.04
N SER A 156 -0.20 6.33 12.83
CA SER A 156 1.01 6.48 12.01
C SER A 156 0.67 6.67 10.53
N ASN A 157 -0.33 5.94 10.02
CA ASN A 157 -0.83 6.11 8.66
C ASN A 157 -1.37 7.53 8.40
N ARG A 158 -2.18 8.06 9.32
CA ARG A 158 -2.70 9.44 9.22
C ARG A 158 -1.60 10.49 9.37
N SER A 159 -0.57 10.22 10.18
CA SER A 159 0.61 11.08 10.30
C SER A 159 1.40 11.15 9.00
N LYS A 160 1.58 10.01 8.32
CA LYS A 160 2.19 9.90 6.99
C LYS A 160 1.37 10.63 5.92
N SER A 161 0.07 10.33 5.86
CA SER A 161 -0.83 10.87 4.83
C SER A 161 -0.31 10.56 3.42
N ASP A 162 -0.18 11.56 2.56
CA ASP A 162 0.35 11.47 1.19
C ASP A 162 1.82 11.88 1.08
N ARG A 163 2.52 12.08 2.21
CA ARG A 163 3.90 12.59 2.22
C ARG A 163 4.92 11.56 1.75
N ASP A 164 5.93 12.08 1.07
CA ASP A 164 7.10 11.35 0.62
C ASP A 164 8.15 11.17 1.75
N PRO A 165 9.24 10.43 1.51
CA PRO A 165 10.36 10.27 2.45
C PRO A 165 11.12 11.56 2.81
N ALA A 166 10.93 12.67 2.07
CA ALA A 166 11.52 13.95 2.44
C ALA A 166 10.73 14.63 3.56
N ASP A 167 9.40 14.48 3.56
CA ASP A 167 8.49 15.14 4.50
C ASP A 167 8.01 14.23 5.64
N TRP A 168 8.12 12.91 5.51
CA TRP A 168 7.74 11.97 6.56
C TRP A 168 8.59 10.69 6.57
N LEU A 169 8.95 10.25 7.78
CA LEU A 169 9.59 8.96 8.02
C LEU A 169 8.93 8.26 9.21
N PRO A 170 8.91 6.91 9.23
CA PRO A 170 8.47 6.17 10.39
C PRO A 170 9.45 6.34 11.56
N LYS A 171 8.96 6.06 12.77
CA LYS A 171 9.79 6.10 13.98
C LYS A 171 10.82 4.97 14.01
N TYR A 172 10.45 3.81 13.46
CA TYR A 172 11.28 2.61 13.39
C TYR A 172 11.47 2.16 11.94
N GLU A 173 12.42 1.24 11.69
CA GLU A 173 12.61 0.59 10.39
C GLU A 173 12.83 1.55 9.20
N VAL A 174 13.46 2.72 9.43
CA VAL A 174 13.69 3.75 8.40
C VAL A 174 14.43 3.21 7.17
N CYS A 175 15.39 2.31 7.36
CA CYS A 175 16.10 1.68 6.23
C CYS A 175 15.19 0.79 5.39
N THR A 176 14.37 -0.05 6.04
CA THR A 176 13.40 -0.91 5.39
C THR A 176 12.36 -0.06 4.66
N TYR A 177 11.89 1.04 5.28
CA TYR A 177 11.00 2.02 4.68
C TYR A 177 11.55 2.57 3.36
N ALA A 178 12.73 3.18 3.40
CA ALA A 178 13.31 3.84 2.22
C ALA A 178 13.59 2.85 1.08
N LYS A 179 14.11 1.66 1.39
CA LYS A 179 14.36 0.63 0.38
C LYS A 179 13.08 0.10 -0.25
N THR A 180 12.06 -0.15 0.56
CA THR A 180 10.76 -0.63 0.06
C THR A 180 10.08 0.44 -0.77
N TRP A 181 10.17 1.70 -0.36
CA TRP A 181 9.70 2.83 -1.15
C TRP A 181 10.36 2.87 -2.55
N ILE A 182 11.68 2.73 -2.62
CA ILE A 182 12.43 2.61 -3.88
C ILE A 182 11.96 1.40 -4.69
N ALA A 183 11.74 0.25 -4.03
CA ALA A 183 11.29 -0.99 -4.68
C ALA A 183 9.90 -0.83 -5.32
N VAL A 184 8.94 -0.21 -4.62
CA VAL A 184 7.59 0.05 -5.14
C VAL A 184 7.67 1.02 -6.32
N LYS A 185 8.41 2.13 -6.19
CA LYS A 185 8.59 3.06 -7.32
C LYS A 185 9.27 2.40 -8.51
N TYR A 186 10.25 1.53 -8.29
CA TYR A 186 10.88 0.73 -9.33
C TYR A 186 9.88 -0.18 -10.04
N ARG A 187 9.16 -1.02 -9.27
CA ARG A 187 8.17 -1.98 -9.77
C ARG A 187 7.15 -1.32 -10.69
N TRP A 188 6.69 -0.14 -10.31
CA TRP A 188 5.65 0.61 -11.01
C TRP A 188 6.17 1.70 -11.94
N ARG A 189 7.49 1.78 -12.17
CA ARG A 189 8.13 2.80 -13.02
C ARG A 189 7.68 4.23 -12.68
N LEU A 190 7.47 4.49 -11.39
CA LEU A 190 7.15 5.82 -10.88
C LEU A 190 8.41 6.67 -10.82
N ALA A 191 8.26 7.96 -11.08
CA ALA A 191 9.33 8.93 -10.89
C ALA A 191 9.57 9.20 -9.41
N VAL A 192 10.75 9.73 -9.12
CA VAL A 192 11.03 10.46 -7.89
C VAL A 192 11.21 11.93 -8.22
N ASP A 193 10.85 12.84 -7.32
CA ASP A 193 11.29 14.23 -7.47
C ASP A 193 12.72 14.42 -6.93
N THR A 194 13.25 15.64 -7.08
CA THR A 194 14.64 15.93 -6.70
C THR A 194 14.86 15.95 -5.18
N THR A 195 13.88 16.48 -4.43
CA THR A 195 13.90 16.55 -2.97
C THR A 195 13.79 15.15 -2.39
N GLU A 196 12.82 14.38 -2.87
CA GLU A 196 12.61 12.98 -2.52
C GLU A 196 13.87 12.14 -2.78
N LYS A 197 14.44 12.22 -3.99
CA LYS A 197 15.64 11.45 -4.36
C LYS A 197 16.81 11.79 -3.45
N SER A 198 16.99 13.06 -3.12
CA SER A 198 18.03 13.51 -2.20
C SER A 198 17.82 12.98 -0.78
N ALA A 199 16.59 12.96 -0.29
CA ALA A 199 16.24 12.39 1.00
C ALA A 199 16.52 10.88 1.03
N LEU A 200 16.03 10.15 0.04
CA LEU A 200 16.27 8.71 -0.12
C LEU A 200 17.76 8.38 -0.18
N GLN A 201 18.56 9.14 -0.95
CA GLN A 201 20.02 8.96 -1.02
C GLN A 201 20.69 9.10 0.36
N ARG A 202 20.33 10.13 1.14
CA ARG A 202 20.86 10.33 2.50
C ARG A 202 20.48 9.17 3.42
N ILE A 203 19.22 8.73 3.37
CA ILE A 203 18.72 7.65 4.22
C ILE A 203 19.44 6.34 3.91
N ILE A 204 19.44 5.90 2.64
CA ILE A 204 20.04 4.62 2.26
C ILE A 204 21.56 4.60 2.42
N GLY A 205 22.23 5.76 2.37
CA GLY A 205 23.66 5.89 2.65
C GLY A 205 24.04 5.51 4.09
N SER A 206 23.06 5.49 5.01
CA SER A 206 23.24 5.06 6.41
C SER A 206 22.74 3.64 6.67
N CYS A 207 22.32 2.91 5.63
CA CYS A 207 21.70 1.59 5.71
C CYS A 207 22.62 0.49 5.16
N PRO A 208 22.35 -0.80 5.46
CA PRO A 208 22.99 -1.89 4.72
C PRO A 208 22.80 -1.72 3.21
N GLY A 209 23.82 -2.00 2.40
CA GLY A 209 23.81 -1.59 1.00
C GLY A 209 22.78 -2.28 0.10
N LEU A 210 22.39 -3.52 0.41
CA LEU A 210 21.50 -4.31 -0.46
C LEU A 210 20.01 -4.09 -0.13
N MET A 211 19.18 -4.11 -1.17
CA MET A 211 17.72 -4.14 -1.10
C MET A 211 17.16 -5.24 -2.00
N LEU A 212 15.97 -5.75 -1.68
CA LEU A 212 15.22 -6.63 -2.59
C LEU A 212 14.71 -5.82 -3.78
N VAL A 213 14.83 -6.37 -4.99
CA VAL A 213 14.28 -5.74 -6.20
C VAL A 213 13.14 -6.60 -6.73
N PRO A 214 11.89 -6.10 -6.71
CA PRO A 214 10.75 -6.83 -7.23
C PRO A 214 10.76 -6.86 -8.77
N ASP A 215 10.03 -7.83 -9.34
CA ASP A 215 9.72 -7.80 -10.76
C ASP A 215 8.93 -6.54 -11.12
N LEU A 216 9.07 -6.08 -12.36
CA LEU A 216 8.31 -4.94 -12.87
C LEU A 216 6.84 -5.31 -13.04
N ALA A 217 5.95 -4.43 -12.60
CA ALA A 217 4.52 -4.56 -12.84
C ALA A 217 4.18 -4.31 -14.33
N SER A 218 3.05 -4.87 -14.78
CA SER A 218 2.48 -4.58 -16.09
C SER A 218 1.76 -3.23 -16.05
N ILE A 219 2.11 -2.32 -16.95
CA ILE A 219 1.56 -0.95 -17.01
C ILE A 219 0.95 -0.73 -18.38
N ASN A 220 -0.32 -0.36 -18.40
CA ASN A 220 -1.01 0.13 -19.58
C ASN A 220 -1.29 1.62 -19.41
N THR A 221 -0.79 2.46 -20.32
CA THR A 221 -1.06 3.90 -20.32
C THR A 221 -2.39 4.21 -20.99
N ASP A 222 -3.11 5.22 -20.50
CA ASP A 222 -4.30 5.76 -21.17
C ASP A 222 -3.86 6.71 -22.30
N PRO A 223 -4.11 6.39 -23.59
CA PRO A 223 -3.75 7.27 -24.70
C PRO A 223 -4.46 8.63 -24.65
N GLY A 224 -5.58 8.74 -23.93
CA GLY A 224 -6.36 9.98 -23.77
C GLY A 224 -5.97 10.82 -22.55
N ALA A 225 -5.12 10.31 -21.66
CA ALA A 225 -4.62 11.06 -20.51
C ALA A 225 -3.51 12.02 -20.95
N GLY A 226 -3.88 13.10 -21.63
CA GLY A 226 -3.03 14.29 -21.73
C GLY A 226 -2.71 14.82 -20.33
N ARG A 227 -1.62 15.58 -20.18
CA ARG A 227 -1.32 16.27 -18.91
C ARG A 227 -2.57 17.07 -18.51
N PRO A 228 -3.11 16.93 -17.29
CA PRO A 228 -4.21 17.77 -16.84
C PRO A 228 -3.81 19.24 -17.08
N ASN A 229 -4.62 19.97 -17.85
CA ASN A 229 -4.27 21.31 -18.33
C ASN A 229 -3.83 22.20 -17.16
N SER A 230 -2.58 22.69 -17.22
CA SER A 230 -2.01 23.66 -16.26
C SER A 230 -2.44 25.10 -16.55
N SER A 231 -3.48 25.29 -17.35
CA SER A 231 -3.99 26.59 -17.78
C SER A 231 -5.46 26.73 -17.40
N SER A 232 -5.72 27.17 -16.17
CA SER A 232 -6.96 27.86 -15.84
C SER A 232 -6.61 29.33 -15.58
N PRO A 233 -7.15 30.30 -16.33
CA PRO A 233 -6.87 31.71 -16.11
C PRO A 233 -7.41 32.12 -14.73
N ALA A 234 -6.68 32.97 -14.03
CA ALA A 234 -7.14 33.59 -12.79
C ALA A 234 -8.52 34.26 -12.99
N PRO A 235 -9.54 33.98 -12.16
CA PRO A 235 -10.81 34.68 -12.27
C PRO A 235 -10.72 36.03 -11.56
N THR A 236 -10.85 37.08 -12.35
CA THR A 236 -11.22 38.42 -11.93
C THR A 236 -12.55 38.36 -11.16
N ALA A 237 -12.63 39.10 -10.06
CA ALA A 237 -13.80 39.18 -9.19
C ALA A 237 -15.10 39.54 -9.94
N SER A 238 -16.18 38.79 -9.68
CA SER A 238 -17.56 39.32 -9.69
C SER A 238 -18.51 38.36 -8.96
N MET A 239 -19.61 38.92 -8.45
CA MET A 239 -20.49 38.50 -7.36
C MET A 239 -21.30 37.20 -7.60
N ALA A 240 -21.69 36.58 -6.47
CA ALA A 240 -22.46 35.34 -6.23
C ALA A 240 -23.89 35.29 -6.84
N PRO A 241 -24.72 34.24 -6.62
CA PRO A 241 -24.48 32.88 -6.06
C PRO A 241 -25.04 31.72 -6.92
N THR A 242 -24.54 30.49 -6.77
CA THR A 242 -25.32 29.22 -6.72
C THR A 242 -24.38 28.02 -6.54
N GLY A 243 -24.86 27.01 -5.80
CA GLY A 243 -24.08 25.95 -5.15
C GLY A 243 -23.25 25.03 -6.03
N GLY A 244 -22.28 24.38 -5.38
CA GLY A 244 -21.76 23.07 -5.79
C GLY A 244 -20.25 22.90 -5.86
N ALA A 245 -19.45 23.89 -5.46
CA ALA A 245 -18.00 23.71 -5.38
C ALA A 245 -17.54 23.98 -3.94
N THR A 246 -16.94 22.96 -3.33
CA THR A 246 -16.20 23.13 -2.08
C THR A 246 -14.97 24.00 -2.35
N ASP A 247 -14.61 24.86 -1.40
CA ASP A 247 -13.38 25.63 -1.39
C ASP A 247 -12.14 24.73 -1.56
N PRO A 248 -11.01 25.30 -2.02
CA PRO A 248 -9.75 24.58 -2.05
C PRO A 248 -9.43 24.01 -0.67
N ARG A 249 -9.07 22.72 -0.62
CA ARG A 249 -8.70 22.08 0.65
C ARG A 249 -7.28 22.50 1.03
N PHE A 250 -7.17 23.28 2.10
CA PHE A 250 -5.90 23.65 2.71
C PHE A 250 -5.50 22.62 3.76
N ARG A 251 -4.20 22.50 4.02
CA ARG A 251 -3.68 21.50 4.96
C ARG A 251 -3.99 21.85 6.41
N THR A 252 -4.13 23.14 6.70
CA THR A 252 -4.45 23.65 8.04
C THR A 252 -5.42 24.83 7.97
N CYS A 253 -6.17 25.09 9.05
CA CYS A 253 -6.99 26.29 9.13
C CYS A 253 -6.18 27.59 8.97
N GLY A 254 -4.93 27.61 9.44
CA GLY A 254 -4.06 28.79 9.27
C GLY A 254 -3.79 29.10 7.79
N GLU A 255 -3.62 28.08 6.95
CA GLU A 255 -3.47 28.24 5.51
C GLU A 255 -4.78 28.70 4.84
N ALA A 256 -5.92 28.12 5.24
CA ALA A 256 -7.23 28.56 4.76
C ALA A 256 -7.48 30.03 5.08
N ILE A 257 -7.27 30.44 6.33
CA ILE A 257 -7.43 31.83 6.80
C ILE A 257 -6.47 32.77 6.08
N ALA A 258 -5.20 32.37 5.90
CA ALA A 258 -4.20 33.16 5.17
C ALA A 258 -4.59 33.35 3.70
N ALA A 259 -5.21 32.35 3.09
CA ALA A 259 -5.79 32.40 1.75
C ALA A 259 -7.19 33.05 1.70
N ARG A 260 -7.70 33.53 2.85
CA ARG A 260 -9.01 34.20 3.03
C ARG A 260 -10.23 33.28 2.84
N TYR A 261 -10.07 32.01 3.19
CA TYR A 261 -11.11 31.01 3.25
C TYR A 261 -11.51 30.71 4.71
N GLY A 262 -12.71 30.13 4.88
CA GLY A 262 -13.38 30.04 6.19
C GLY A 262 -14.00 31.38 6.63
N PRO A 263 -14.70 31.44 7.77
CA PRO A 263 -15.01 30.31 8.66
C PRO A 263 -16.04 29.35 8.07
N TYR A 264 -15.87 28.06 8.33
CA TYR A 264 -16.75 26.99 7.87
C TYR A 264 -17.70 26.57 8.99
N VAL A 265 -18.98 26.38 8.68
CA VAL A 265 -20.03 26.08 9.66
C VAL A 265 -20.60 24.68 9.45
N VAL A 266 -20.78 23.96 10.56
CA VAL A 266 -21.34 22.61 10.56
C VAL A 266 -22.68 22.53 9.84
N GLY A 267 -22.80 21.59 8.91
CA GLY A 267 -24.02 21.36 8.12
C GLY A 267 -24.33 22.43 7.05
N ARG A 268 -23.53 23.50 6.96
CA ARG A 268 -23.60 24.48 5.87
C ARG A 268 -22.50 24.25 4.85
N ASP A 269 -21.28 24.04 5.32
CA ASP A 269 -20.08 23.94 4.49
C ASP A 269 -19.52 22.52 4.62
N GLU A 270 -19.28 21.85 3.50
CA GLU A 270 -18.71 20.49 3.48
C GLU A 270 -17.27 20.47 4.03
N GLU A 271 -16.59 21.60 3.87
CA GLU A 271 -15.25 21.91 4.31
C GLU A 271 -15.11 21.95 5.83
N TYR A 272 -16.22 22.10 6.56
CA TYR A 272 -16.24 22.01 8.02
C TYR A 272 -15.60 20.69 8.49
N TYR A 273 -15.92 19.57 7.84
CA TYR A 273 -15.45 18.24 8.24
C TYR A 273 -13.98 17.97 7.90
N TRP A 274 -13.30 18.91 7.23
CA TRP A 274 -11.88 18.77 6.90
C TRP A 274 -10.95 19.24 8.00
N TYR A 275 -11.48 20.03 8.95
CA TYR A 275 -10.72 20.64 10.02
C TYR A 275 -11.31 20.25 11.39
N ILE A 276 -10.54 20.43 12.46
CA ILE A 276 -10.95 20.07 13.82
C ILE A 276 -11.54 21.30 14.49
N ASP A 277 -12.82 21.20 14.84
CA ASP A 277 -13.51 22.13 15.75
C ASP A 277 -13.02 21.87 17.18
N ARG A 278 -12.23 22.81 17.72
CA ARG A 278 -11.50 22.59 18.99
C ARG A 278 -12.29 23.03 20.21
N ASP A 279 -13.16 24.01 20.04
CA ASP A 279 -14.03 24.61 21.04
C ASP A 279 -15.49 24.19 20.89
N ASN A 280 -15.80 23.45 19.83
CA ASN A 280 -17.03 22.69 19.62
C ASN A 280 -18.26 23.60 19.53
N ASP A 281 -18.08 24.78 18.93
CA ASP A 281 -19.10 25.81 18.77
C ASP A 281 -19.83 25.70 17.41
N GLY A 282 -19.39 24.77 16.55
CA GLY A 282 -19.96 24.51 15.23
C GLY A 282 -19.31 25.31 14.11
N VAL A 283 -18.17 25.95 14.36
CA VAL A 283 -17.40 26.73 13.39
C VAL A 283 -15.94 26.26 13.36
N VAL A 284 -15.34 26.14 12.17
CA VAL A 284 -13.90 25.87 12.01
C VAL A 284 -13.23 26.89 11.13
N CYS A 285 -11.92 27.08 11.36
CA CYS A 285 -11.10 28.07 10.65
C CYS A 285 -11.62 29.50 10.80
N GLU A 286 -12.15 29.82 11.98
CA GLU A 286 -12.46 31.17 12.42
C GLU A 286 -11.22 31.94 12.90
N ARG A 287 -11.36 33.27 13.01
CA ARG A 287 -10.27 34.21 13.29
C ARG A 287 -10.18 34.57 14.76
#